data_AF-A0A850V7H1-F1
#
_entry.id   AF-A0A850V7H1-F1
#
_cell.length_a   1.000
_cell.length_b   1.000
_cell.length_c   1.000
_cell.angle_alpha   90.00
_cell.angle_beta   90.00
_cell.angle_gamma   90.00
#
_symmetry.space_group_name_H-M   'P 1'
#
loop_
_entity.id
_entity.type
_entity.pdbx_description
1 polymer ?
#
loop_
_entity_poly.entity_id
_entity_poly.type
_entity_poly.pdbx_seq_one_letter_code
_entity_poly.pdbx_strand_id
1 'polypeptide(L)'
;MRAKSSSSSAAMSTSLRVSPSVHGYRFDTALRKKAAANIFESINEASLQKLFKNSGDKKAEERAKIILATDQDMEEKTRALMALKQRRKDKLLQFLTLRKYSIKVR
;
A
#
# COMPACT_ATOMS: atom_id res chain seq x y z
N MET A 1 -20.50 48.23 42.96
CA MET A 1 -20.12 46.82 42.80
C MET A 1 -19.24 46.66 41.56
N ARG A 2 -18.05 46.07 41.68
CA ARG A 2 -17.43 45.28 40.60
C ARG A 2 -16.20 44.55 41.14
N ALA A 3 -16.35 43.25 41.38
CA ALA A 3 -15.24 42.36 41.66
C ALA A 3 -14.43 42.15 40.35
N LYS A 4 -13.10 42.22 40.44
CA LYS A 4 -12.19 41.88 39.35
C LYS A 4 -12.22 40.37 39.15
N SER A 5 -12.72 39.91 38.02
CA SER A 5 -12.68 38.50 37.64
C SER A 5 -11.25 38.11 37.28
N SER A 6 -10.67 37.18 38.06
CA SER A 6 -9.42 36.51 37.72
C SER A 6 -9.60 35.72 36.43
N SER A 7 -8.86 36.09 35.38
CA SER A 7 -8.81 35.33 34.13
C SER A 7 -8.12 33.99 34.39
N SER A 8 -8.89 32.90 34.47
CA SER A 8 -8.34 31.55 34.43
C SER A 8 -7.69 31.33 33.07
N SER A 9 -6.36 31.26 33.02
CA SER A 9 -5.62 30.82 31.84
C SER A 9 -6.09 29.42 31.46
N ALA A 10 -6.78 29.30 30.33
CA ALA A 10 -7.25 28.03 29.81
C ALA A 10 -6.04 27.12 29.57
N ALA A 11 -5.95 26.02 30.32
CA ALA A 11 -4.97 24.98 30.10
C ALA A 11 -5.20 24.40 28.68
N MET A 12 -4.42 24.86 27.72
CA MET A 12 -4.44 24.35 26.36
C MET A 12 -3.96 22.90 26.38
N SER A 13 -4.85 21.99 26.00
CA SER A 13 -4.53 20.57 25.80
C SER A 13 -3.37 20.42 24.82
N THR A 14 -2.28 19.79 25.26
CA THR A 14 -1.04 19.60 24.48
C THR A 14 -1.16 18.50 23.42
N SER A 15 -2.35 18.26 22.87
CA SER A 15 -2.46 17.41 21.68
C SER A 15 -1.84 18.18 20.52
N LEU A 16 -0.55 17.92 20.25
CA LEU A 16 0.16 18.42 19.08
C LEU A 16 -0.52 17.85 17.83
N ARG A 17 -1.54 18.55 17.33
CA ARG A 17 -2.15 18.27 16.03
C ARG A 17 -1.13 18.62 14.96
N VAL A 18 -0.30 17.66 14.58
CA VAL A 18 0.55 17.72 13.40
C VAL A 18 -0.30 17.47 12.16
N SER A 19 -1.05 18.49 11.74
CA SER A 19 -1.63 18.53 10.40
C SER A 19 -0.62 19.20 9.46
N PRO A 20 -0.32 18.61 8.28
CA PRO A 20 0.50 19.25 7.25
C PRO A 20 -0.05 20.60 6.76
N SER A 21 -1.29 20.93 7.10
CA SER A 21 -1.98 22.16 6.70
C SER A 21 -1.86 23.29 7.73
N VAL A 22 -1.11 23.13 8.82
CA VAL A 22 -0.91 24.22 9.79
C VAL A 22 0.02 25.26 9.19
N HIS A 23 -0.51 26.47 8.99
CA HIS A 23 0.22 27.62 8.46
C HIS A 23 1.48 27.87 9.32
N GLY A 24 2.67 27.73 8.71
CA GLY A 24 3.97 27.91 9.38
C GLY A 24 4.79 26.64 9.61
N TYR A 25 4.20 25.44 9.51
CA TYR A 25 4.97 24.18 9.57
C TYR A 25 5.36 23.75 8.16
N ARG A 26 6.56 24.14 7.71
CA ARG A 26 7.12 23.59 6.46
C ARG A 26 7.55 22.15 6.72
N PHE A 27 6.88 21.21 6.06
CA PHE A 27 7.34 19.83 6.03
C PHE A 27 8.68 19.80 5.28
N ASP A 28 9.77 19.61 6.01
CA ASP A 28 11.11 19.59 5.43
C ASP A 28 11.32 18.31 4.62
N THR A 29 10.97 18.38 3.35
CA THR A 29 11.18 17.30 2.38
C THR A 29 12.64 17.06 2.07
N ALA A 30 13.54 18.02 2.33
CA ALA A 30 14.97 17.90 2.06
C ALA A 30 15.68 16.99 3.08
N LEU A 31 15.23 17.00 4.34
CA LEU A 31 15.73 16.11 5.40
C LEU A 31 15.07 14.73 5.42
N ARG A 32 14.08 14.47 4.55
CA ARG A 32 13.42 13.18 4.51
C ARG A 32 14.40 12.10 4.06
N LYS A 33 14.60 11.08 4.90
CA LYS A 33 15.35 9.87 4.53
C LYS A 33 14.79 9.32 3.22
N LYS A 34 15.65 9.18 2.20
CA LYS A 34 15.27 8.53 0.93
C LYS A 34 14.78 7.12 1.24
N ALA A 35 13.61 6.77 0.73
CA ALA A 35 13.10 5.41 0.85
C ALA A 35 14.09 4.45 0.15
N ALA A 36 14.40 3.33 0.80
CA ALA A 36 15.16 2.27 0.16
C ALA A 36 14.37 1.75 -1.04
N ALA A 37 15.03 1.61 -2.19
CA ALA A 37 14.37 1.14 -3.42
C ALA A 37 13.83 -0.29 -3.26
N ASN A 38 14.51 -1.12 -2.48
CA ASN A 38 14.11 -2.49 -2.18
C ASN A 38 14.09 -2.75 -0.67
N ILE A 39 12.92 -2.61 -0.05
CA ILE A 39 12.72 -2.90 1.38
C ILE A 39 12.82 -4.39 1.73
N PHE A 40 12.94 -5.27 0.72
CA PHE A 40 13.04 -6.73 0.87
C PHE A 40 14.41 -7.27 0.46
N GLU A 41 15.40 -6.41 0.23
CA GLU A 41 16.73 -6.83 -0.27
C GLU A 41 17.41 -7.86 0.63
N SER A 42 17.31 -7.69 1.95
CA SER A 42 17.91 -8.59 2.94
C SER A 42 16.99 -9.75 3.38
N ILE A 43 15.81 -9.89 2.78
CA ILE A 43 14.79 -10.84 3.24
C ILE A 43 14.81 -12.10 2.37
N ASN A 44 14.92 -13.25 3.03
CA ASN A 44 14.87 -14.56 2.37
C ASN A 44 13.51 -14.80 1.70
N GLU A 45 13.52 -15.54 0.58
CA GLU A 45 12.31 -15.88 -0.18
C GLU A 45 11.23 -16.54 0.69
N ALA A 46 11.61 -17.51 1.52
CA ALA A 46 10.67 -18.22 2.39
C ALA A 46 9.94 -17.27 3.36
N SER A 47 10.65 -16.27 3.89
CA SER A 47 10.08 -15.27 4.79
C SER A 47 9.12 -14.34 4.05
N LEU A 48 9.48 -13.95 2.82
CA LEU A 48 8.64 -13.09 1.99
C LEU A 48 7.36 -13.81 1.54
N GLN A 49 7.46 -15.07 1.15
CA GLN A 49 6.29 -15.91 0.83
C GLN A 49 5.38 -16.11 2.05
N LYS A 50 5.96 -16.39 3.23
CA LYS A 50 5.20 -16.53 4.49
C LYS A 50 4.46 -15.25 4.86
N LEU A 51 5.09 -14.09 4.67
CA LEU A 51 4.46 -12.78 4.91
C LEU A 51 3.21 -12.60 4.06
N PHE A 52 3.31 -12.82 2.75
CA PHE A 52 2.19 -12.64 1.83
C PHE A 52 1.09 -13.70 2.01
N LYS A 53 1.48 -14.92 2.37
CA LYS A 53 0.53 -15.97 2.73
C LYS A 53 -0.26 -15.59 3.99
N ASN A 54 0.42 -15.10 5.02
CA ASN A 54 -0.22 -14.70 6.28
C ASN A 54 -1.10 -13.44 6.13
N SER A 55 -0.73 -12.51 5.24
CA SER A 55 -1.55 -11.34 4.93
C SER A 55 -2.75 -11.65 4.03
N GLY A 56 -2.79 -12.84 3.43
CA GLY A 56 -3.80 -13.22 2.44
C GLY A 56 -3.61 -12.54 1.08
N ASP A 57 -2.49 -11.83 0.86
CA ASP A 57 -2.20 -11.17 -0.41
C ASP A 57 -1.59 -12.15 -1.42
N LYS A 58 -2.45 -12.96 -2.03
CA LYS A 58 -2.07 -13.90 -3.09
C LYS A 58 -1.39 -13.23 -4.29
N LYS A 59 -1.68 -11.94 -4.55
CA LYS A 59 -1.08 -11.22 -5.68
C LYS A 59 0.38 -10.90 -5.39
N ALA A 60 0.67 -10.49 -4.16
CA ALA A 60 2.04 -10.25 -3.73
C ALA A 60 2.84 -11.55 -3.65
N GLU A 61 2.21 -12.65 -3.21
CA GLU A 61 2.84 -13.97 -3.19
C GLU A 61 3.29 -14.44 -4.58
N GLU A 62 2.41 -14.40 -5.59
CA GLU A 62 2.77 -14.81 -6.96
C GLU A 62 3.85 -13.92 -7.57
N ARG A 63 3.80 -12.61 -7.30
CA ARG A 63 4.84 -11.67 -7.75
C ARG A 63 6.20 -11.95 -7.10
N ALA A 64 6.21 -12.27 -5.81
CA ALA A 64 7.44 -12.58 -5.08
C ALA A 64 8.15 -13.79 -5.70
N LYS A 65 7.39 -14.85 -6.01
CA LYS A 65 7.92 -16.06 -6.68
C LYS A 65 8.58 -15.74 -8.02
N ILE A 66 7.96 -14.88 -8.84
CA ILE A 66 8.51 -14.49 -10.16
C ILE A 66 9.79 -13.67 -10.01
N ILE A 67 9.83 -12.73 -9.06
CA ILE A 67 10.98 -11.81 -8.89
C ILE A 67 12.19 -12.55 -8.30
N LEU A 68 11.95 -13.44 -7.33
CA LEU A 68 12.99 -14.18 -6.60
C LEU A 68 13.50 -15.42 -7.34
N ALA A 69 12.80 -15.90 -8.37
CA ALA A 69 13.29 -16.95 -9.26
C ALA A 69 14.68 -16.55 -9.80
N THR A 70 15.73 -17.22 -9.33
CA THR A 70 17.13 -16.81 -9.56
C THR A 70 17.60 -17.17 -10.96
N ASP A 71 16.96 -18.18 -11.57
CA ASP A 71 17.35 -18.74 -12.87
C ASP A 71 16.76 -18.01 -14.09
N GLN A 72 15.88 -17.03 -13.87
CA GLN A 72 15.20 -16.32 -14.96
C GLN A 72 15.90 -15.01 -15.33
N ASP A 73 16.08 -14.81 -16.63
CA ASP A 73 16.53 -13.54 -17.18
C ASP A 73 15.55 -12.40 -16.86
N MET A 74 16.05 -11.17 -16.82
CA MET A 74 15.21 -9.99 -16.56
C MET A 74 14.06 -9.85 -17.57
N GLU A 75 14.26 -10.27 -18.82
CA GLU A 75 13.23 -10.30 -19.86
C GLU A 75 12.16 -11.37 -19.60
N GLU A 76 12.53 -12.51 -19.01
CA GLU A 76 11.59 -13.56 -18.61
C GLU A 76 10.75 -13.11 -17.42
N LYS A 77 11.39 -12.50 -16.42
CA LYS A 77 10.69 -11.93 -15.26
C LYS A 77 9.68 -10.88 -15.67
N THR A 78 10.04 -9.97 -16.57
CA THR A 78 9.13 -8.93 -17.07
C THR A 78 7.96 -9.53 -17.86
N ARG A 79 8.22 -10.52 -18.73
CA ARG A 79 7.16 -11.27 -19.44
C ARG A 79 6.21 -11.98 -18.48
N ALA A 80 6.73 -12.67 -17.46
CA ALA A 80 5.93 -13.36 -16.45
C ALA A 80 5.05 -12.38 -15.64
N LEU A 81 5.60 -11.23 -15.25
CA LEU A 81 4.84 -10.18 -14.56
C LEU A 81 3.72 -9.59 -15.44
N MET A 82 3.98 -9.39 -16.74
CA MET A 82 2.99 -8.89 -17.69
C MET A 82 1.87 -9.92 -17.92
N ALA A 83 2.21 -11.19 -18.09
CA ALA A 83 1.25 -12.28 -18.19
C ALA A 83 0.36 -12.39 -16.94
N LEU A 84 0.96 -12.25 -15.76
CA LEU A 84 0.24 -12.23 -14.48
C LEU A 84 -0.73 -11.03 -14.37
N LYS A 85 -0.36 -9.86 -14.90
CA LYS A 85 -1.24 -8.68 -14.97
C LYS A 85 -2.39 -8.91 -15.95
N GLN A 86 -2.11 -9.52 -17.11
CA GLN A 86 -3.10 -9.77 -18.16
C GLN A 86 -4.14 -10.79 -17.71
N ARG A 87 -3.72 -11.94 -17.14
CA ARG A 87 -4.61 -12.98 -16.61
C ARG A 87 -5.66 -12.43 -15.63
N ARG A 88 -5.30 -11.41 -14.85
CA ARG A 88 -6.23 -10.77 -13.91
C ARG A 88 -7.27 -9.92 -14.62
N LYS A 89 -6.90 -9.21 -15.68
CA LYS A 89 -7.85 -8.46 -16.51
C LYS A 89 -8.85 -9.41 -17.16
N ASP A 90 -8.36 -10.52 -17.70
CA ASP A 90 -9.22 -11.49 -18.39
C ASP A 90 -10.20 -12.15 -17.41
N LYS A 91 -9.75 -12.52 -16.20
CA LYS A 91 -10.65 -13.01 -15.13
C LYS A 91 -11.73 -11.99 -14.76
N LEU A 92 -11.37 -10.71 -14.63
CA LEU A 92 -12.33 -9.66 -14.35
C LEU A 92 -13.37 -9.53 -15.48
N LEU A 93 -12.91 -9.55 -16.74
CA LEU A 93 -13.79 -9.51 -17.90
C LEU A 93 -14.73 -10.74 -17.94
N GLN A 94 -14.22 -11.94 -17.63
CA GLN A 94 -15.05 -13.15 -17.53
C GLN A 94 -16.16 -13.02 -16.48
N PHE A 95 -15.89 -12.46 -15.30
CA PHE A 95 -16.94 -12.23 -14.31
C PHE A 95 -18.00 -11.22 -14.79
N LEU A 96 -17.57 -10.17 -15.50
CA LEU A 96 -18.48 -9.17 -16.06
C LEU A 96 -19.34 -9.73 -17.20
N THR A 97 -18.79 -10.62 -18.03
CA THR A 97 -19.56 -11.27 -19.11
C THR A 97 -20.53 -12.29 -18.55
N LEU A 98 -20.15 -13.10 -17.56
CA LEU A 98 -21.05 -14.07 -16.91
C LEU A 98 -22.30 -13.40 -16.29
N ARG A 99 -22.16 -12.19 -15.73
CA ARG A 99 -23.30 -11.41 -15.22
C ARG A 99 -24.29 -10.99 -16.32
N LYS A 100 -23.86 -10.89 -17.58
CA LYS A 100 -24.76 -10.61 -18.71
C LYS A 100 -25.58 -11.83 -19.13
N TYR A 101 -25.10 -13.04 -18.85
CA TYR A 101 -25.81 -14.28 -19.20
C TYR A 101 -26.76 -14.78 -18.09
N SER A 102 -26.75 -14.18 -16.89
CA SER A 102 -27.57 -14.62 -15.76
C SER A 102 -29.00 -14.05 -15.72
N ILE A 103 -29.45 -13.36 -16.78
CA ILE A 103 -30.80 -12.78 -16.89
C ILE A 103 -31.50 -13.35 -18.13
N LYS A 104 -31.78 -14.65 -18.09
CA LYS A 104 -32.84 -15.28 -18.90
C LYS A 104 -33.57 -16.25 -17.98
N VAL A 105 -34.34 -15.69 -17.06
CA VAL A 105 -35.39 -16.44 -16.36
C VAL A 105 -36.66 -16.24 -17.19
N ARG A 106 -37.22 -17.36 -17.62
CA ARG A 106 -38.42 -17.49 -18.46
C ARG A 106 -39.67 -17.03 -17.73
#